data_AF-A0A4S2TD01-F1
#
_entry.id   AF-A0A4S2TD01-F1
#
_cell.length_a   1.000
_cell.length_b   1.000
_cell.length_c   1.000
_cell.angle_alpha   90.00
_cell.angle_beta   90.00
_cell.angle_gamma   90.00
#
_symmetry.space_group_name_H-M   'P 1'
#
loop_
_entity.id
_entity.type
_entity.pdbx_description
1 polymer ?
#
loop_
_entity_poly.entity_id
_entity_poly.type
_entity_poly.pdbx_seq_one_letter_code
_entity_poly.pdbx_strand_id
1 'polypeptide(L)'
;MNAYAPILVLGALGAGFAIFSVVMATLIGPKRYNRAKLEAYECGIEPTPTPAGGGRFPIKYYLTAMLFIVFDIEIVFLYPWAVTFDSLGIFGLVEMLLFVLTVFVAYAYVWRRGGLEWD
;
A
#
# COMPACT_ATOMS: atom_id res chain seq x y z
N MET A 1 2.71 -31.81 7.71
CA MET A 1 1.64 -31.31 6.80
C MET A 1 2.13 -30.01 6.19
N ASN A 2 2.08 -29.83 4.87
CA ASN A 2 2.57 -28.61 4.22
C ASN A 2 1.66 -27.42 4.56
N ALA A 3 2.11 -26.54 5.47
CA ALA A 3 1.35 -25.37 5.92
C ALA A 3 1.02 -24.38 4.77
N TYR A 4 1.74 -24.46 3.66
CA TYR A 4 1.52 -23.63 2.47
C TYR A 4 0.32 -24.06 1.63
N ALA A 5 -0.05 -25.35 1.65
CA ALA A 5 -1.15 -25.85 0.81
C ALA A 5 -2.51 -25.23 1.20
N PRO A 6 -2.91 -25.14 2.48
CA PRO A 6 -4.13 -24.44 2.87
C PRO A 6 -4.15 -22.95 2.48
N ILE A 7 -3.00 -22.27 2.57
CA ILE A 7 -2.88 -20.84 2.22
C ILE A 7 -3.17 -20.63 0.73
N LEU A 8 -2.56 -21.45 -0.13
CA LEU A 8 -2.78 -21.38 -1.57
C LEU A 8 -4.22 -21.73 -1.95
N VAL A 9 -4.80 -22.75 -1.33
CA VAL A 9 -6.19 -23.15 -1.57
C VAL A 9 -7.15 -22.04 -1.16
N LEU A 10 -6.94 -21.42 0.00
CA LEU A 10 -7.77 -20.30 0.47
C LEU A 10 -7.64 -19.07 -0.45
N GLY A 11 -6.40 -18.73 -0.86
CA GLY A 11 -6.15 -17.66 -1.81
C GLY A 11 -6.84 -17.89 -3.16
N ALA A 12 -6.76 -19.12 -3.68
CA ALA A 12 -7.42 -19.50 -4.93
C ALA A 12 -8.95 -19.45 -4.81
N LEU A 13 -9.51 -19.92 -3.69
CA LEU A 13 -10.95 -19.83 -3.42
C LEU A 13 -11.42 -18.37 -3.32
N GLY A 14 -10.67 -17.51 -2.63
CA GLY A 14 -10.98 -16.09 -2.51
C GLY A 14 -10.92 -15.36 -3.85
N ALA A 15 -9.86 -15.58 -4.63
CA ALA A 15 -9.74 -15.01 -5.98
C ALA A 15 -10.84 -15.55 -6.91
N GLY A 16 -11.12 -16.86 -6.86
CA GLY A 16 -12.18 -17.50 -7.62
C GLY A 16 -13.55 -16.93 -7.29
N PHE A 17 -13.86 -16.73 -6.01
CA PHE A 17 -15.09 -16.11 -5.57
C PHE A 17 -15.23 -14.66 -6.05
N ALA A 18 -14.16 -13.86 -5.97
CA ALA A 18 -14.18 -12.47 -6.46
C ALA A 18 -14.43 -12.40 -7.98
N ILE A 19 -13.71 -13.21 -8.76
CA ILE A 19 -13.88 -13.29 -10.21
C ILE A 19 -15.29 -13.78 -10.56
N PHE A 20 -15.75 -14.87 -9.94
CA PHE A 20 -17.07 -15.41 -10.15
C PHE A 20 -18.16 -14.37 -9.85
N SER A 21 -18.03 -13.64 -8.74
CA SER A 21 -19.00 -12.61 -8.36
C SER A 21 -19.09 -11.48 -9.38
N VAL A 22 -17.95 -10.98 -9.87
CA VAL A 22 -17.92 -9.94 -10.92
C VAL A 22 -18.50 -10.45 -12.24
N VAL A 23 -18.16 -11.67 -12.64
CA VAL A 23 -18.70 -12.30 -13.87
C VAL A 23 -20.21 -12.50 -13.75
N MET A 24 -20.70 -13.07 -12.66
CA MET A 24 -22.13 -13.28 -12.46
C MET A 24 -22.90 -11.95 -12.40
N ALA A 25 -22.34 -10.93 -11.75
CA ALA A 25 -22.94 -9.59 -11.69
C ALA A 25 -23.10 -8.97 -13.10
N THR A 26 -22.11 -9.15 -13.97
CA THR A 26 -22.17 -8.63 -15.35
C THR A 26 -23.08 -9.47 -16.27
N LEU A 27 -23.28 -10.75 -15.98
CA LEU A 27 -24.17 -11.63 -16.74
C LEU A 27 -25.65 -11.47 -16.35
N ILE A 28 -25.96 -11.42 -15.06
CA ILE A 28 -27.34 -11.33 -14.54
C ILE A 28 -27.83 -9.87 -14.49
N GLY A 29 -26.91 -8.90 -14.36
CA GLY A 29 -27.26 -7.48 -14.19
C GLY A 29 -28.01 -6.87 -15.39
N PRO A 30 -28.93 -5.92 -15.14
CA PRO A 30 -29.70 -5.25 -16.20
C PRO A 30 -28.80 -4.38 -17.07
N LYS A 31 -28.73 -4.71 -18.37
CA LYS A 31 -27.92 -3.98 -19.37
C LYS A 31 -28.65 -2.75 -19.89
N ARG A 32 -28.68 -1.67 -19.09
CA ARG A 32 -29.27 -0.37 -19.48
C ARG A 32 -28.18 0.64 -19.81
N TYR A 33 -27.66 0.56 -21.04
CA TYR A 33 -26.69 1.50 -21.57
C TYR A 33 -27.33 2.86 -21.82
N ASN A 34 -26.65 3.93 -21.40
CA ASN A 34 -26.99 5.32 -21.70
C ASN A 34 -25.66 6.07 -21.79
N ARG A 35 -25.52 6.96 -22.78
CA ARG A 35 -24.33 7.79 -22.98
C ARG A 35 -23.94 8.52 -21.68
N ALA A 36 -24.90 9.11 -20.97
CA ALA A 36 -24.66 9.79 -19.71
C ALA A 36 -24.16 8.88 -18.57
N LYS A 37 -24.41 7.56 -18.63
CA LYS A 37 -23.89 6.59 -17.64
C LYS A 37 -22.44 6.16 -17.92
N LEU A 38 -21.95 6.41 -19.13
CA LEU A 38 -20.61 6.05 -19.58
C LEU A 38 -19.65 7.24 -19.54
N GLU A 39 -20.18 8.44 -19.34
CA GLU A 39 -19.41 9.67 -19.15
C GLU A 39 -18.86 9.75 -17.72
N ALA A 40 -17.72 10.42 -17.53
CA ALA A 40 -17.15 10.62 -16.21
C ALA A 40 -18.07 11.48 -15.34
N TYR A 41 -18.02 11.30 -14.03
CA TYR A 41 -18.88 12.05 -13.12
C TYR A 41 -18.31 13.46 -12.86
N GLU A 42 -19.08 14.50 -13.15
CA GLU A 42 -18.73 15.91 -12.91
C GLU A 42 -19.94 16.71 -12.37
N CYS A 43 -20.62 16.18 -11.34
CA CYS A 43 -21.72 16.85 -10.63
C CYS A 43 -22.83 17.50 -11.51
N GLY A 44 -23.11 16.93 -12.69
CA GLY A 44 -24.15 17.41 -13.61
C GLY A 44 -23.68 18.39 -14.69
N ILE A 45 -22.39 18.73 -14.72
CA ILE A 45 -21.75 19.47 -15.82
C ILE A 45 -21.10 18.47 -16.78
N GLU A 46 -20.84 18.88 -18.03
CA GLU A 46 -20.05 18.06 -18.95
C GLU A 46 -18.65 17.82 -18.38
N PRO A 47 -18.11 16.58 -18.45
CA PRO A 47 -16.83 16.24 -17.85
C PRO A 47 -15.70 17.07 -18.43
N THR A 48 -14.84 17.60 -17.56
CA THR A 48 -13.68 18.36 -17.99
C THR A 48 -12.75 17.43 -18.80
N PRO A 49 -12.36 17.78 -20.04
CA PRO A 49 -11.45 16.97 -20.82
C PRO A 49 -10.11 16.86 -20.10
N THR A 50 -9.54 15.65 -20.08
CA THR A 50 -8.26 15.40 -19.44
C THR A 50 -7.19 16.27 -20.10
N PRO A 51 -6.36 17.02 -19.34
CA PRO A 51 -5.32 17.86 -19.92
C PRO A 51 -4.41 17.04 -20.84
N ALA A 52 -4.08 17.58 -22.02
CA ALA A 52 -3.16 16.95 -22.96
C ALA A 52 -1.74 16.86 -22.34
N GLY A 53 -1.47 15.73 -21.66
CA GLY A 53 -0.24 15.49 -20.90
C GLY A 53 -0.45 14.94 -19.49
N GLY A 54 -1.70 14.82 -19.01
CA GLY A 54 -2.00 14.50 -17.62
C GLY A 54 -1.70 15.71 -16.72
N GLY A 55 -2.62 16.08 -15.84
CA GLY A 55 -2.40 17.20 -14.93
C GLY A 55 -1.12 17.03 -14.09
N ARG A 56 -0.63 18.14 -13.50
CA ARG A 56 0.46 18.05 -12.53
C ARG A 56 -0.05 17.37 -11.26
N PHE A 57 0.51 16.21 -10.93
CA PHE A 57 0.24 15.57 -9.64
C PHE A 57 1.19 16.14 -8.57
N PRO A 58 0.70 16.38 -7.34
CA PRO A 58 1.55 16.79 -6.23
C PRO A 58 2.68 15.78 -5.96
N ILE A 59 3.90 16.27 -5.73
CA ILE A 59 5.06 15.42 -5.39
C ILE A 59 4.93 14.76 -4.01
N LYS A 60 3.97 15.20 -3.19
CA LYS A 60 3.70 14.70 -1.83
C LYS A 60 3.53 13.17 -1.82
N TYR A 61 2.83 12.61 -2.82
CA TYR A 61 2.66 11.15 -2.97
C TYR A 61 3.99 10.40 -3.16
N TYR A 62 4.93 10.98 -3.89
CA TYR A 62 6.26 10.39 -4.09
C TYR A 62 7.06 10.37 -2.79
N LEU A 63 7.06 11.47 -2.04
CA LEU A 63 7.77 11.56 -0.75
C LEU A 63 7.24 10.53 0.25
N THR A 64 5.91 10.39 0.34
CA THR A 64 5.28 9.39 1.21
C THR A 64 5.60 7.97 0.78
N ALA A 65 5.52 7.65 -0.52
CA ALA A 65 5.84 6.31 -1.03
C ALA A 65 7.31 5.94 -0.83
N MET A 66 8.23 6.88 -1.07
CA MET A 66 9.65 6.67 -0.84
C MET A 66 9.94 6.38 0.64
N LEU A 67 9.35 7.15 1.56
CA LEU A 67 9.51 6.93 2.99
C LEU A 67 8.93 5.58 3.43
N PHE A 68 7.77 5.20 2.89
CA PHE A 68 7.16 3.89 3.16
C PHE A 68 8.08 2.74 2.76
N ILE A 69 8.70 2.80 1.57
CA ILE A 69 9.63 1.75 1.11
C ILE A 69 10.84 1.63 2.03
N VAL A 70 11.41 2.76 2.46
CA VAL A 70 12.56 2.77 3.38
C VAL A 70 12.17 2.15 4.73
N PHE A 71 11.03 2.55 5.28
CA PHE A 71 10.53 2.00 6.55
C PHE A 71 10.16 0.51 6.46
N ASP A 72 9.58 0.06 5.34
CA ASP A 72 9.27 -1.35 5.11
C ASP A 72 10.54 -2.21 5.08
N ILE A 73 11.60 -1.73 4.44
CA ILE A 73 12.92 -2.37 4.46
C ILE A 73 13.49 -2.45 5.88
N GLU A 74 13.31 -1.42 6.71
CA GLU A 74 13.75 -1.44 8.10
C GLU A 74 13.03 -2.53 8.91
N ILE A 75 11.72 -2.67 8.72
CA ILE A 75 10.93 -3.74 9.37
C ILE A 75 11.43 -5.13 8.94
N VAL A 76 11.82 -5.30 7.67
CA VAL A 76 12.43 -6.56 7.21
C VAL A 76 13.68 -6.92 8.01
N PHE A 77 14.48 -5.94 8.45
CA PHE A 77 15.61 -6.17 9.36
C PHE A 77 15.19 -6.43 10.81
N LEU A 78 14.07 -5.86 11.26
CA LEU A 78 13.54 -6.11 12.60
C LEU A 78 13.02 -7.55 12.77
N TYR A 79 12.47 -8.18 11.72
CA TYR A 79 11.85 -9.51 11.84
C TYR A 79 12.82 -10.62 12.29
N PRO A 80 14.00 -10.83 11.67
CA PRO A 80 14.92 -11.87 12.12
C PRO A 80 15.36 -11.66 13.57
N TRP A 81 15.63 -10.42 13.97
CA TRP A 81 15.96 -10.10 15.35
C TRP A 81 14.80 -10.43 16.29
N ALA A 82 13.57 -10.02 15.97
CA ALA A 82 12.40 -10.27 16.81
C ALA A 82 12.13 -11.77 17.01
N VAL A 83 12.34 -12.58 15.97
CA VAL A 83 12.14 -14.04 16.05
C VAL A 83 13.27 -14.74 16.82
N THR A 84 14.47 -14.19 16.83
CA THR A 84 15.66 -14.81 17.46
C THR A 84 16.12 -14.10 18.74
N PHE A 85 15.32 -13.17 19.26
CA PHE A 85 15.65 -12.31 20.40
C PHE A 85 16.19 -13.08 21.61
N ASP A 86 15.55 -14.22 21.93
CA ASP A 86 15.90 -15.07 23.07
C ASP A 86 17.35 -15.60 23.01
N SER A 87 17.92 -15.73 21.81
CA SER A 87 19.29 -16.22 21.61
C SER A 87 20.37 -15.14 21.66
N LEU A 88 19.98 -13.87 21.49
CA LEU A 88 20.91 -12.74 21.33
C LEU A 88 21.15 -11.98 22.65
N GLY A 89 20.22 -12.11 23.60
CA GLY A 89 20.32 -11.50 24.93
C GLY A 89 20.54 -9.97 24.87
N ILE A 90 21.33 -9.45 25.82
CA ILE A 90 21.58 -8.00 25.94
C ILE A 90 22.34 -7.43 24.74
N PHE A 91 23.22 -8.22 24.11
CA PHE A 91 23.97 -7.77 22.95
C PHE A 91 23.04 -7.42 21.78
N GLY A 92 22.10 -8.32 21.45
CA GLY A 92 21.10 -8.05 20.41
C GLY A 92 20.18 -6.89 20.75
N LEU A 93 19.87 -6.68 22.04
CA LEU A 93 19.07 -5.53 22.46
C LEU A 93 19.79 -4.20 22.20
N VAL A 94 21.08 -4.11 22.55
CA VAL A 94 21.88 -2.89 22.37
C VAL A 94 22.06 -2.57 20.89
N GLU A 95 22.46 -3.55 20.07
CA GLU A 95 22.64 -3.36 18.62
C GLU A 95 21.34 -2.88 17.95
N MET A 96 20.20 -3.47 18.31
CA MET A 96 18.93 -3.05 17.71
C MET A 96 18.45 -1.69 18.20
N LEU A 97 18.73 -1.34 19.44
CA LEU A 97 18.46 0.00 19.94
C LEU A 97 19.29 1.04 19.18
N LEU A 98 20.57 0.76 18.91
CA LEU A 98 21.43 1.61 18.08
C LEU A 98 20.93 1.70 16.63
N PHE A 99 20.50 0.59 16.04
CA PHE A 99 19.92 0.56 14.70
C PHE A 99 18.66 1.43 14.61
N VAL A 100 17.68 1.20 15.49
CA VAL A 100 16.41 1.93 15.52
C VAL A 100 16.65 3.42 15.76
N LEU A 101 17.53 3.79 16.69
CA LEU A 101 17.84 5.20 16.94
C LEU A 101 18.46 5.88 15.72
N THR A 102 19.38 5.21 15.04
CA THR A 102 20.07 5.78 13.86
C THR A 102 19.07 6.03 12.72
N VAL A 103 18.21 5.06 12.47
CA VAL A 103 17.13 5.17 11.49
C VAL A 103 16.12 6.26 11.89
N PHE A 104 15.73 6.30 13.15
CA PHE A 104 14.79 7.27 13.68
C PHE A 104 15.26 8.72 13.48
N VAL A 105 16.57 8.97 13.50
CA VAL A 105 17.14 10.30 13.17
C VAL A 105 16.77 10.74 11.75
N ALA A 106 16.81 9.83 10.76
CA ALA A 106 16.41 10.16 9.39
C ALA A 106 14.91 10.49 9.31
N TYR A 107 14.07 9.74 10.02
CA TYR A 107 12.63 10.03 10.10
C TYR A 107 12.36 11.38 10.77
N ALA A 108 13.02 11.65 11.91
CA ALA A 108 12.91 12.92 12.62
C ALA A 108 13.37 14.12 11.76
N TYR A 109 14.40 13.93 10.93
CA TYR A 109 14.84 14.94 9.97
C TYR A 109 13.75 15.25 8.93
N VAL A 110 13.19 14.22 8.30
CA VAL A 110 12.12 14.38 7.28
C VAL A 110 10.90 15.05 7.90
N TRP A 111 10.52 14.65 9.11
CA TRP A 111 9.42 15.28 9.84
C TRP A 111 9.70 16.76 10.11
N ARG A 112 10.88 17.10 10.62
CA ARG A 112 11.27 18.49 10.89
C ARG A 112 11.37 19.35 9.63
N ARG A 113 11.56 18.74 8.46
CA ARG A 113 11.57 19.40 7.14
C ARG A 113 10.19 19.55 6.52
N GLY A 114 9.12 19.13 7.18
CA GLY A 114 7.76 19.19 6.63
C GLY A 114 7.50 18.18 5.52
N GLY A 115 8.34 17.15 5.37
CA GLY A 115 8.18 16.12 4.33
C GLY A 115 6.91 15.26 4.50
N LEU A 116 6.22 15.41 5.63
CA LEU A 116 4.97 14.75 5.99
C LEU A 116 3.78 15.73 6.05
N GLU A 117 3.92 16.97 5.60
CA GLU A 117 2.83 17.95 5.57
C GLU A 117 1.92 17.70 4.36
N TRP A 118 0.62 17.58 4.62
CA TRP A 118 -0.38 17.30 3.58
C TRP A 118 -1.22 18.50 3.18
N ASP A 119 -1.11 19.61 3.93
CA ASP A 119 -1.85 20.85 3.70
C ASP A 119 -1.30 21.68 2.52
#